data_AF-A0AAJ5V245-F1
#
_entry.id   AF-A0AAJ5V245-F1
#
_cell.length_a   1.000
_cell.length_b   1.000
_cell.length_c   1.000
_cell.angle_alpha   90.00
_cell.angle_beta   90.00
_cell.angle_gamma   90.00
#
_symmetry.space_group_name_H-M   'P 1'
#
loop_
_entity.id
_entity.type
_entity.pdbx_description
1 polymer ?
#
loop_
_entity_poly.entity_id
_entity_poly.type
_entity_poly.pdbx_seq_one_letter_code
_entity_poly.pdbx_strand_id
1 'polypeptide(L)'
;MNLKKYKRLCVVVFLPLLIIGVLGSLLFWPYPKSAVYYCEARNEEYCRNGGELGSHISEIIKSQQPSWFPITISTENSLDPIYVFFGSFRTVHSAEVIKTVTYVGHSQAATDFMNGLIGRTVSIFLGPPEGGKSVVTERNALLYCNDLTFELVSGTYTSRCWGDGWGGPITFSVEDASQDRNMLDQLKVEIDRKIKDMRIYHIIYMIVVYPIFFYGFLLLSLLYWLGIQAVRYIRNADRDQNQLIR
;
A
#
# COMPACT_ATOMS: atom_id res chain seq x y z
N MET A 1 29.03 4.93 -43.47
CA MET A 1 27.62 4.52 -43.21
C MET A 1 26.89 5.74 -42.66
N ASN A 2 25.85 6.27 -43.32
CA ASN A 2 25.32 7.63 -43.06
C ASN A 2 24.35 7.71 -41.86
N LEU A 3 24.57 8.66 -40.95
CA LEU A 3 23.81 8.91 -39.71
C LEU A 3 22.28 8.99 -39.94
N LYS A 4 21.84 9.56 -41.07
CA LYS A 4 20.43 9.66 -41.48
C LYS A 4 19.75 8.29 -41.70
N LYS A 5 20.48 7.29 -42.22
CA LYS A 5 19.93 5.93 -42.40
C LYS A 5 19.75 5.22 -41.06
N TYR A 6 20.66 5.43 -40.11
CA TYR A 6 20.57 4.87 -38.76
C TYR A 6 19.39 5.47 -37.98
N LYS A 7 19.21 6.78 -38.05
CA LYS A 7 18.09 7.50 -37.40
C LYS A 7 16.73 7.02 -37.93
N ARG A 8 16.63 6.78 -39.24
CA ARG A 8 15.41 6.24 -39.87
C ARG A 8 15.12 4.79 -39.46
N LEU A 9 16.17 3.97 -39.29
CA LEU A 9 16.04 2.59 -38.82
C LEU A 9 15.58 2.52 -37.35
N CYS A 10 16.12 3.38 -36.48
CA CYS A 10 15.68 3.47 -35.08
C CYS A 10 14.19 3.87 -34.98
N VAL A 11 13.74 4.86 -35.74
CA VAL A 11 12.34 5.31 -35.66
C VAL A 11 11.37 4.26 -36.23
N VAL A 12 11.72 3.57 -37.30
CA VAL A 12 10.80 2.63 -37.98
C VAL A 12 10.74 1.26 -37.29
N VAL A 13 11.82 0.84 -36.63
CA VAL A 13 11.89 -0.51 -36.02
C VAL A 13 11.84 -0.44 -34.49
N PHE A 14 12.69 0.38 -33.86
CA PHE A 14 12.75 0.40 -32.39
C PHE A 14 11.52 1.04 -31.79
N LEU A 15 11.04 2.18 -32.32
CA LEU A 15 9.90 2.90 -31.75
C LEU A 15 8.62 2.04 -31.66
N PRO A 16 8.14 1.37 -32.73
CA PRO A 16 6.94 0.54 -32.63
C PRO A 16 7.13 -0.70 -31.75
N LEU A 17 8.30 -1.33 -31.74
CA LEU A 17 8.57 -2.46 -30.83
C LEU A 17 8.64 -2.03 -29.37
N LEU A 18 9.17 -0.85 -29.08
CA LEU A 18 9.19 -0.28 -27.72
C LEU A 18 7.77 0.07 -27.27
N ILE A 19 6.94 0.64 -28.15
CA ILE A 19 5.52 0.89 -27.88
C ILE A 19 4.76 -0.42 -27.64
N ILE A 20 4.95 -1.46 -28.46
CA ILE A 20 4.32 -2.78 -28.27
C ILE A 20 4.79 -3.43 -26.97
N GLY A 21 6.07 -3.30 -26.62
CA GLY A 21 6.60 -3.79 -25.34
C GLY A 21 6.00 -3.09 -24.14
N VAL A 22 5.84 -1.76 -24.20
CA VAL A 22 5.18 -0.97 -23.14
C VAL A 22 3.69 -1.30 -23.04
N LEU A 23 2.98 -1.39 -24.16
CA LEU A 23 1.56 -1.78 -24.16
C LEU A 23 1.39 -3.22 -23.65
N GLY A 24 2.28 -4.13 -24.06
CA GLY A 24 2.32 -5.51 -23.59
C GLY A 24 2.59 -5.61 -22.09
N SER A 25 3.54 -4.84 -21.55
CA SER A 25 3.82 -4.84 -20.10
C SER A 25 2.61 -4.37 -19.29
N LEU A 26 1.92 -3.33 -19.77
CA LEU A 26 0.72 -2.80 -19.14
C LEU A 26 -0.47 -3.78 -19.20
N LEU A 27 -0.58 -4.58 -20.27
CA LEU A 27 -1.67 -5.55 -20.47
C LEU A 27 -1.43 -6.90 -19.78
N PHE A 28 -0.20 -7.43 -19.87
CA PHE A 28 0.12 -8.79 -19.41
C PHE A 28 0.69 -8.82 -17.99
N TRP A 29 1.21 -7.70 -17.48
CA TRP A 29 1.81 -7.65 -16.15
C TRP A 29 1.42 -6.37 -15.39
N PRO A 30 0.13 -6.03 -15.24
CA PRO A 30 -0.24 -4.81 -14.53
C PRO A 30 0.30 -4.84 -13.09
N TYR A 31 1.09 -3.83 -12.71
CA TYR A 31 1.47 -3.64 -11.31
C TYR A 31 0.18 -3.35 -10.51
N PRO A 32 -0.05 -4.04 -9.37
CA PRO A 32 -1.29 -3.87 -8.62
C PRO A 32 -1.44 -2.40 -8.22
N LYS A 33 -2.55 -1.78 -8.63
CA LYS A 33 -2.83 -0.36 -8.35
C LYS A 33 -3.18 -0.10 -6.89
N SER A 34 -3.64 -1.14 -6.21
CA SER A 34 -3.96 -1.13 -4.79
C SER A 34 -3.59 -2.46 -4.16
N ALA A 35 -3.14 -2.43 -2.91
CA ALA A 35 -2.97 -3.62 -2.10
C ALA A 35 -3.66 -3.41 -0.76
N VAL A 36 -4.39 -4.43 -0.33
CA VAL A 36 -5.06 -4.47 0.97
C VAL A 36 -4.24 -5.31 1.93
N TYR A 37 -4.03 -4.81 3.13
CA TYR A 37 -3.30 -5.51 4.18
C TYR A 37 -4.16 -5.66 5.43
N TYR A 38 -4.01 -6.79 6.09
CA TYR A 38 -4.72 -7.14 7.31
C TYR A 38 -3.70 -7.40 8.42
N CYS A 39 -3.73 -6.59 9.47
CA CYS A 39 -2.79 -6.59 10.58
C CYS A 39 -3.45 -7.17 11.84
N GLU A 40 -2.90 -8.27 12.35
CA GLU A 40 -3.40 -8.99 13.52
C GLU A 40 -2.39 -8.95 14.66
N ALA A 41 -2.90 -8.79 15.89
CA ALA A 41 -2.14 -9.04 17.10
C ALA A 41 -2.30 -10.51 17.50
N ARG A 42 -1.26 -11.34 17.29
CA ARG A 42 -1.23 -12.72 17.81
C ARG A 42 -0.24 -12.83 18.97
N ASN A 43 1.01 -13.14 18.66
CA ASN A 43 2.14 -13.06 19.60
C ASN A 43 2.93 -11.77 19.40
N GLU A 44 3.02 -11.34 18.14
CA GLU A 44 3.59 -10.08 17.68
C GLU A 44 2.62 -9.51 16.64
N GLU A 45 2.77 -8.22 16.36
CA GLU A 45 2.05 -7.57 15.27
C GLU A 45 2.48 -8.14 13.92
N TYR A 46 1.51 -8.50 13.08
CA TYR A 46 1.80 -9.04 11.77
C TYR A 46 0.75 -8.63 10.73
N CYS A 47 1.23 -8.03 9.63
CA CYS A 47 0.39 -7.66 8.49
C CYS A 47 0.54 -8.67 7.33
N ARG A 48 -0.58 -9.24 6.88
CA ARG A 48 -0.66 -10.11 5.69
C ARG A 48 -1.31 -9.39 4.51
N ASN A 49 -0.84 -9.71 3.31
CA ASN A 49 -1.42 -9.21 2.06
C ASN A 49 -2.74 -9.95 1.78
N GLY A 50 -3.83 -9.21 1.64
CA GLY A 50 -5.15 -9.70 1.27
C GLY A 50 -5.49 -9.54 -0.20
N GLY A 51 -4.53 -9.14 -1.04
CA GLY A 51 -4.71 -8.89 -2.46
C GLY A 51 -5.45 -7.58 -2.72
N GLU A 52 -6.38 -7.61 -3.68
CA GLU A 52 -7.27 -6.49 -3.97
C GLU A 52 -8.50 -6.50 -3.06
N LEU A 53 -9.09 -5.32 -2.86
CA LEU A 53 -10.30 -5.18 -2.06
C LEU A 53 -11.45 -5.95 -2.73
N GLY A 54 -12.09 -6.86 -2.00
CA GLY A 54 -13.15 -7.72 -2.53
C GLY A 54 -12.66 -8.94 -3.29
N SER A 55 -11.35 -9.20 -3.31
CA SER A 55 -10.83 -10.49 -3.79
C SER A 55 -11.24 -11.63 -2.85
N HIS A 56 -11.30 -12.86 -3.37
CA HIS A 56 -11.63 -14.04 -2.57
C HIS A 56 -10.70 -14.23 -1.36
N ILE A 57 -9.42 -13.86 -1.49
CA ILE A 57 -8.45 -13.89 -0.39
C ILE A 57 -8.83 -12.88 0.70
N SER A 58 -9.23 -11.66 0.32
CA SER A 58 -9.72 -10.63 1.25
C SER A 58 -10.95 -11.11 2.02
N GLU A 59 -11.89 -11.79 1.35
CA GLU A 59 -13.09 -12.36 2.00
C GLU A 59 -12.74 -13.46 3.02
N ILE A 60 -11.85 -14.40 2.65
CA ILE A 60 -11.37 -15.46 3.55
C ILE A 60 -10.67 -14.87 4.79
N ILE A 61 -9.87 -13.82 4.61
CA ILE A 61 -9.19 -13.16 5.71
C ILE A 61 -10.20 -12.44 6.61
N LYS A 62 -11.16 -11.72 6.01
CA LYS A 62 -12.21 -11.02 6.74
C LYS A 62 -13.00 -11.96 7.63
N SER A 63 -13.33 -13.17 7.15
CA SER A 63 -14.09 -14.16 7.92
C SER A 63 -13.33 -14.79 9.10
N GLN A 64 -12.02 -14.57 9.24
CA GLN A 64 -11.22 -15.17 10.32
C GLN A 64 -11.28 -14.40 11.65
N GLN A 65 -11.74 -13.15 11.62
CA GLN A 65 -11.83 -12.29 12.80
C GLN A 65 -13.24 -11.69 12.89
N PRO A 66 -13.74 -11.41 14.10
CA PRO A 66 -15.09 -10.88 14.28
C PRO A 66 -15.23 -9.46 13.70
N SER A 67 -14.15 -8.69 13.67
CA SER A 67 -14.16 -7.32 13.16
C SER A 67 -12.79 -6.85 12.70
N TRP A 68 -12.84 -5.93 11.74
CA TRP A 68 -11.68 -5.26 11.15
C TRP A 68 -11.97 -3.76 11.09
N PHE A 69 -10.99 -2.93 11.45
CA PHE A 69 -11.09 -1.47 11.32
C PHE A 69 -10.05 -0.93 10.33
N PRO A 70 -10.40 0.03 9.47
CA PRO A 70 -9.44 0.70 8.62
C PRO A 70 -8.40 1.49 9.44
N ILE A 71 -7.15 1.40 8.98
CA ILE A 71 -6.01 2.14 9.53
C ILE A 71 -5.53 3.11 8.47
N THR A 72 -5.41 4.37 8.85
CA THR A 72 -4.84 5.43 8.03
C THR A 72 -3.48 5.82 8.60
N ILE A 73 -2.48 5.88 7.73
CA ILE A 73 -1.21 6.53 8.03
C ILE A 73 -1.17 7.79 7.18
N SER A 74 -0.96 8.92 7.84
CA SER A 74 -0.65 10.17 7.16
C SER A 74 0.62 9.97 6.34
N THR A 75 0.47 9.68 5.05
CA THR A 75 1.58 9.49 4.12
C THR A 75 1.75 10.77 3.31
N GLU A 76 2.99 11.23 3.19
CA GLU A 76 3.30 12.56 2.61
C GLU A 76 3.27 12.59 1.07
N ASN A 77 3.22 11.44 0.37
CA ASN A 77 3.48 11.38 -1.07
C ASN A 77 2.30 10.83 -1.89
N SER A 78 1.75 11.67 -2.76
CA SER A 78 0.62 11.37 -3.65
C SER A 78 0.94 10.43 -4.83
N LEU A 79 2.21 10.09 -5.03
CA LEU A 79 2.67 9.19 -6.11
C LEU A 79 2.80 7.73 -5.68
N ASP A 80 2.62 7.43 -4.39
CA ASP A 80 2.68 6.06 -3.90
C ASP A 80 1.41 5.27 -4.28
N PRO A 81 1.51 3.95 -4.54
CA PRO A 81 0.34 3.09 -4.71
C PRO A 81 -0.63 3.20 -3.54
N ILE A 82 -1.93 3.05 -3.79
CA ILE A 82 -2.95 3.16 -2.75
C ILE A 82 -2.91 1.89 -1.89
N TYR A 83 -2.37 2.02 -0.67
CA TYR A 83 -2.36 0.95 0.31
C TYR A 83 -3.50 1.15 1.31
N VAL A 84 -4.29 0.09 1.51
CA VAL A 84 -5.36 0.10 2.52
C VAL A 84 -5.00 -0.90 3.59
N PHE A 85 -4.90 -0.42 4.83
CA PHE A 85 -4.59 -1.26 5.99
C PHE A 85 -5.85 -1.46 6.83
N PHE A 86 -6.03 -2.68 7.33
CA PHE A 86 -7.06 -3.04 8.29
C PHE A 86 -6.41 -3.65 9.52
N GLY A 87 -6.82 -3.22 10.71
CA GLY A 87 -6.44 -3.82 11.98
C GLY A 87 -7.53 -4.74 12.51
N SER A 88 -7.16 -5.88 13.10
CA SER A 88 -8.08 -6.67 13.92
C SER A 88 -8.47 -5.89 15.17
N PHE A 89 -9.63 -6.19 15.76
CA PHE A 89 -10.12 -5.60 17.02
C PHE A 89 -9.05 -5.44 18.10
N ARG A 90 -9.03 -4.28 18.77
CA ARG A 90 -8.10 -3.96 19.87
C ARG A 90 -8.77 -3.08 20.91
N THR A 91 -8.22 -3.15 22.12
CA THR A 91 -8.59 -2.26 23.22
C THR A 91 -7.37 -1.46 23.65
N VAL A 92 -7.55 -0.15 23.83
CA VAL A 92 -6.61 0.77 24.47
C VAL A 92 -7.25 1.18 25.78
N HIS A 93 -6.64 0.86 26.91
CA HIS A 93 -7.28 0.96 28.22
C HIS A 93 -7.20 2.37 28.82
N SER A 94 -6.06 3.04 28.64
CA SER A 94 -5.73 4.32 29.26
C SER A 94 -5.30 5.36 28.23
N ALA A 95 -6.24 5.82 27.41
CA ALA A 95 -6.02 6.89 26.44
C ALA A 95 -6.47 8.23 27.02
N GLU A 96 -5.65 9.27 26.95
CA GLU A 96 -6.05 10.64 27.31
C GLU A 96 -6.57 11.37 26.08
N VAL A 97 -7.77 11.93 26.16
CA VAL A 97 -8.36 12.69 25.04
C VAL A 97 -7.74 14.08 24.97
N ILE A 98 -7.10 14.40 23.84
CA ILE A 98 -6.46 15.70 23.61
C ILE A 98 -7.40 16.65 22.88
N LYS A 99 -8.14 16.14 21.90
CA LYS A 99 -8.96 16.96 21.00
C LYS A 99 -10.16 16.17 20.51
N THR A 100 -11.27 16.86 20.31
CA THR A 100 -12.49 16.30 19.75
C THR A 100 -13.04 17.21 18.65
N VAL A 101 -13.75 16.63 17.68
CA VAL A 101 -14.51 17.38 16.66
C VAL A 101 -15.85 16.69 16.48
N THR A 102 -16.95 17.43 16.56
CA THR A 102 -18.30 16.88 16.32
C THR A 102 -18.63 16.80 14.84
N TYR A 103 -19.19 15.66 14.44
CA TYR A 103 -19.75 15.46 13.09
C TYR A 103 -21.23 15.08 13.15
N VAL A 104 -21.61 14.14 14.02
CA VAL A 104 -22.99 13.69 14.21
C VAL A 104 -23.62 14.46 15.36
N GLY A 105 -24.81 15.01 15.13
CA GLY A 105 -25.56 15.73 16.16
C GLY A 105 -25.12 17.18 16.34
N HIS A 106 -24.89 17.94 15.26
CA HIS A 106 -24.50 19.38 15.19
C HIS A 106 -25.23 20.38 16.13
N SER A 107 -26.10 19.92 17.01
CA SER A 107 -26.50 20.62 18.22
C SER A 107 -25.28 21.06 19.06
N GLN A 108 -25.42 22.21 19.71
CA GLN A 108 -24.46 22.70 20.69
C GLN A 108 -24.21 21.67 21.80
N ALA A 109 -25.26 20.94 22.22
CA ALA A 109 -25.18 19.93 23.27
C ALA A 109 -24.20 18.78 22.95
N ALA A 110 -24.18 18.27 21.72
CA ALA A 110 -23.21 17.23 21.34
C ALA A 110 -21.77 17.76 21.31
N THR A 111 -21.60 19.02 20.88
CA THR A 111 -20.29 19.70 20.87
C THR A 111 -19.78 19.92 22.28
N ASP A 112 -20.62 20.42 23.17
CA ASP A 112 -20.28 20.61 24.59
C ASP A 112 -19.96 19.27 25.27
N PHE A 113 -20.74 18.23 24.97
CA PHE A 113 -20.49 16.88 25.46
C PHE A 113 -19.12 16.34 24.99
N MET A 114 -18.82 16.42 23.69
CA MET A 114 -17.54 15.95 23.15
C MET A 114 -16.36 16.79 23.65
N ASN A 115 -16.53 18.11 23.83
CA ASN A 115 -15.51 18.96 24.43
C ASN A 115 -15.26 18.60 25.90
N GLY A 116 -16.30 18.15 26.62
CA GLY A 116 -16.18 17.63 27.98
C GLY A 116 -15.39 16.32 28.11
N LEU A 117 -15.04 15.66 26.99
CA LEU A 117 -14.13 14.52 27.01
C LEU A 117 -12.67 14.92 27.07
N ILE A 118 -12.31 16.15 26.67
CA ILE A 118 -10.93 16.63 26.62
C ILE A 118 -10.31 16.58 28.03
N GLY A 119 -9.10 16.02 28.13
CA GLY A 119 -8.38 15.79 29.38
C GLY A 119 -8.85 14.57 30.19
N ARG A 120 -9.87 13.83 29.72
CA ARG A 120 -10.31 12.60 30.39
C ARG A 120 -9.51 11.40 29.89
N THR A 121 -9.19 10.49 30.82
CA THR A 121 -8.71 9.15 30.48
C THR A 121 -9.90 8.26 30.13
N VAL A 122 -9.81 7.58 28.99
CA VAL A 122 -10.87 6.78 28.40
C VAL A 122 -10.31 5.43 27.93
N SER A 123 -11.17 4.41 27.89
CA SER A 123 -10.84 3.16 27.21
C SER A 123 -11.44 3.17 25.80
N ILE A 124 -10.61 2.91 24.79
CA ILE A 124 -10.97 2.94 23.38
C ILE A 124 -10.97 1.52 22.82
N PHE A 125 -12.10 1.13 22.24
CA PHE A 125 -12.29 -0.12 21.54
C PHE A 125 -12.25 0.15 20.03
N LEU A 126 -11.17 -0.26 19.38
CA LEU A 126 -10.94 -0.09 17.95
C LEU A 126 -11.55 -1.26 17.17
N GLY A 127 -12.41 -0.95 16.21
CA GLY A 127 -13.12 -1.94 15.39
C GLY A 127 -14.16 -2.73 16.18
N PRO A 128 -15.11 -2.08 16.89
CA PRO A 128 -16.16 -2.79 17.60
C PRO A 128 -16.91 -3.77 16.69
N PRO A 129 -17.36 -4.93 17.23
CA PRO A 129 -18.37 -5.73 16.55
C PRO A 129 -19.65 -4.91 16.34
N GLU A 130 -20.47 -5.31 15.36
CA GLU A 130 -21.65 -4.56 14.93
C GLU A 130 -22.54 -4.12 16.10
N GLY A 131 -22.91 -2.84 16.11
CA GLY A 131 -23.80 -2.27 17.12
C GLY A 131 -23.13 -1.76 18.40
N GLY A 132 -21.79 -1.83 18.52
CA GLY A 132 -21.06 -1.19 19.61
C GLY A 132 -21.33 0.32 19.68
N LYS A 133 -21.72 0.82 20.86
CA LYS A 133 -21.99 2.25 21.12
C LYS A 133 -21.17 2.73 22.31
N SER A 134 -20.55 3.89 22.17
CA SER A 134 -19.77 4.50 23.24
C SER A 134 -20.65 4.82 24.45
N VAL A 135 -20.15 4.48 25.64
CA VAL A 135 -20.82 4.74 26.92
C VAL A 135 -19.94 5.66 27.74
N VAL A 136 -20.46 6.83 28.07
CA VAL A 136 -19.75 7.82 28.89
C VAL A 136 -20.57 8.08 30.14
N THR A 137 -19.92 7.91 31.28
CA THR A 137 -20.46 8.21 32.61
C THR A 137 -19.56 9.24 33.29
N GLU A 138 -19.94 9.70 34.48
CA GLU A 138 -19.10 10.61 35.28
C GLU A 138 -17.76 9.98 35.66
N ARG A 139 -17.71 8.66 35.84
CA ARG A 139 -16.53 7.95 36.34
C ARG A 139 -15.71 7.30 35.23
N ASN A 140 -16.38 6.71 34.25
CA ASN A 140 -15.76 5.91 33.19
C ASN A 140 -16.24 6.37 31.81
N ALA A 141 -15.35 6.32 30.83
CA ALA A 141 -15.66 6.57 29.43
C ALA A 141 -15.12 5.41 28.58
N LEU A 142 -16.03 4.67 27.96
CA LEU A 142 -15.77 3.57 27.06
C LEU A 142 -16.16 4.01 25.65
N LEU A 143 -15.18 4.20 24.78
CA LEU A 143 -15.38 4.70 23.43
C LEU A 143 -15.24 3.58 22.43
N TYR A 144 -16.26 3.36 21.61
CA TYR A 144 -16.20 2.41 20.50
C TYR A 144 -15.98 3.18 19.21
N CYS A 145 -14.93 2.82 18.48
CA CYS A 145 -14.42 3.61 17.38
C CYS A 145 -14.05 2.76 16.16
N ASN A 146 -14.31 3.27 14.96
CA ASN A 146 -14.32 2.47 13.73
C ASN A 146 -13.01 2.48 12.97
N ASP A 147 -12.06 3.33 13.33
CA ASP A 147 -10.82 3.46 12.58
C ASP A 147 -9.66 3.87 13.48
N LEU A 148 -8.46 3.87 12.92
CA LEU A 148 -7.28 4.39 13.59
C LEU A 148 -6.47 5.21 12.60
N THR A 149 -6.14 6.43 12.97
CA THR A 149 -5.22 7.29 12.23
C THR A 149 -3.99 7.53 13.07
N PHE A 150 -2.82 7.17 12.53
CA PHE A 150 -1.54 7.53 13.14
C PHE A 150 -1.22 8.98 12.81
N GLU A 151 -1.13 9.82 13.83
CA GLU A 151 -0.78 11.23 13.67
C GLU A 151 0.74 11.41 13.47
N LEU A 152 1.13 12.59 13.00
CA LEU A 152 2.55 12.96 12.86
C LEU A 152 3.27 13.03 14.21
N VAL A 153 2.54 13.40 15.26
CA VAL A 153 3.06 13.49 16.62
C VAL A 153 3.08 12.10 17.24
N SER A 154 4.27 11.58 17.55
CA SER A 154 4.42 10.36 18.34
C SER A 154 3.68 10.52 19.68
N GLY A 155 3.01 9.49 20.15
CA GLY A 155 2.10 9.60 21.29
C GLY A 155 0.65 9.54 20.86
N THR A 156 0.35 10.05 19.66
CA THR A 156 -0.96 10.58 19.34
C THR A 156 -1.64 9.84 18.19
N TYR A 157 -2.94 9.63 18.35
CA TYR A 157 -3.77 8.89 17.41
C TYR A 157 -5.12 9.58 17.29
N THR A 158 -5.75 9.46 16.13
CA THR A 158 -7.13 9.92 15.92
C THR A 158 -8.02 8.75 15.53
N SER A 159 -9.21 8.69 16.12
CA SER A 159 -10.20 7.67 15.83
C SER A 159 -11.61 8.25 15.81
N ARG A 160 -12.45 7.80 14.89
CA ARG A 160 -13.86 8.19 14.80
C ARG A 160 -14.70 7.30 15.71
N CYS A 161 -15.29 7.91 16.73
CA CYS A 161 -16.12 7.26 17.73
C CYS A 161 -17.55 7.82 17.69
N TRP A 162 -18.53 7.03 18.14
CA TRP A 162 -19.92 7.48 18.24
C TRP A 162 -20.61 6.90 19.46
N GLY A 163 -21.63 7.61 19.94
CA GLY A 163 -22.52 7.19 21.00
C GLY A 163 -23.94 7.69 20.75
N ASP A 164 -24.77 7.69 21.78
CA ASP A 164 -26.14 8.18 21.67
C ASP A 164 -26.17 9.71 21.55
N GLY A 165 -26.52 10.19 20.36
CA GLY A 165 -26.70 11.63 20.08
C GLY A 165 -25.42 12.41 19.79
N TRP A 166 -24.26 11.75 19.72
CA TRP A 166 -22.97 12.39 19.40
C TRP A 166 -22.08 11.45 18.58
N GLY A 167 -21.16 12.03 17.82
CA GLY A 167 -20.11 11.26 17.14
C GLY A 167 -19.16 12.14 16.35
N GLY A 168 -17.94 11.68 16.18
CA GLY A 168 -16.90 12.40 15.44
C GLY A 168 -15.49 11.90 15.77
N PRO A 169 -14.46 12.49 15.16
CA PRO A 169 -13.09 12.13 15.46
C PRO A 169 -12.66 12.63 16.84
N ILE A 170 -11.96 11.76 17.55
CA ILE A 170 -11.33 11.99 18.85
C ILE A 170 -9.86 11.71 18.67
N THR A 171 -9.04 12.71 18.97
CA THR A 171 -7.59 12.60 19.04
C THR A 171 -7.20 12.33 20.48
N PHE A 172 -6.38 11.31 20.70
CA PHE A 172 -5.97 10.85 22.01
C PHE A 172 -4.47 10.54 22.06
N SER A 173 -3.87 10.68 23.23
CA SER A 173 -2.54 10.20 23.55
C SER A 173 -2.59 8.91 24.36
N VAL A 174 -1.53 8.12 24.24
CA VAL A 174 -1.31 6.93 25.07
C VAL A 174 0.05 7.08 25.76
N GLU A 175 0.11 6.75 27.04
CA GLU A 175 1.33 6.89 27.86
C GLU A 175 2.50 6.06 27.29
N ASP A 176 3.69 6.67 27.21
CA ASP A 176 4.87 6.11 26.53
C ASP A 176 5.29 4.71 27.05
N ALA A 177 5.14 4.46 28.36
CA ALA A 177 5.55 3.22 28.99
C ALA A 177 4.45 2.14 29.04
N SER A 178 3.27 2.41 28.46
CA SER A 178 2.14 1.48 28.54
C SER A 178 2.24 0.33 27.54
N GLN A 179 1.61 -0.81 27.88
CA GLN A 179 1.51 -1.95 26.95
C GLN A 179 0.72 -1.58 25.69
N ASP A 180 -0.33 -0.75 25.83
CA ASP A 180 -1.16 -0.31 24.72
C ASP A 180 -0.36 0.54 23.73
N ARG A 181 0.54 1.39 24.24
CA ARG A 181 1.48 2.17 23.42
C ARG A 181 2.38 1.26 22.60
N ASN A 182 3.02 0.28 23.25
CA ASN A 182 3.89 -0.68 22.58
C ASN A 182 3.14 -1.47 21.49
N MET A 183 1.91 -1.91 21.76
CA MET A 183 1.06 -2.58 20.76
C MET A 183 0.82 -1.69 19.53
N LEU A 184 0.45 -0.42 19.72
CA LEU A 184 0.20 0.50 18.61
C LEU A 184 1.48 0.86 17.85
N ASP A 185 2.60 0.97 18.54
CA ASP A 185 3.90 1.24 17.91
C ASP A 185 4.40 0.04 17.10
N GLN A 186 4.25 -1.18 17.61
CA GLN A 186 4.54 -2.41 16.84
C GLN A 186 3.67 -2.50 15.58
N LEU A 187 2.39 -2.15 15.68
CA LEU A 187 1.49 -2.10 14.53
C LEU A 187 1.98 -1.07 13.50
N LYS A 188 2.37 0.12 13.95
CA LYS A 188 2.93 1.16 13.07
C LYS A 188 4.19 0.68 12.36
N VAL A 189 5.13 0.10 13.10
CA VAL A 189 6.39 -0.43 12.55
C VAL A 189 6.12 -1.47 11.49
N GLU A 190 5.15 -2.35 11.72
CA GLU A 190 4.79 -3.39 10.75
C GLU A 190 4.14 -2.84 9.50
N ILE A 191 3.27 -1.84 9.64
CA ILE A 191 2.70 -1.16 8.48
C ILE A 191 3.80 -0.43 7.69
N ASP A 192 4.66 0.33 8.38
CA ASP A 192 5.77 1.07 7.75
C ASP A 192 6.74 0.10 7.03
N ARG A 193 6.96 -1.09 7.61
CA ARG A 193 7.71 -2.17 6.95
C ARG A 193 7.04 -2.61 5.65
N LYS A 194 5.72 -2.85 5.65
CA LYS A 194 4.99 -3.22 4.42
C LYS A 194 4.99 -2.12 3.37
N ILE A 195 4.84 -0.87 3.78
CA ILE A 195 4.95 0.29 2.87
C ILE A 195 6.34 0.32 2.25
N LYS A 196 7.40 0.15 3.06
CA LYS A 196 8.79 0.14 2.58
C LYS A 196 9.05 -1.02 1.61
N ASP A 197 8.64 -2.24 1.97
CA ASP A 197 8.78 -3.42 1.11
C ASP A 197 8.11 -3.18 -0.24
N MET A 198 6.89 -2.65 -0.23
CA MET A 198 6.14 -2.37 -1.46
C MET A 198 6.77 -1.27 -2.30
N ARG A 199 7.29 -0.19 -1.69
CA ARG A 199 8.07 0.83 -2.41
C ARG A 199 9.30 0.21 -3.08
N ILE A 200 10.03 -0.67 -2.39
CA ILE A 200 11.17 -1.38 -2.96
C ILE A 200 10.72 -2.26 -4.13
N TYR A 201 9.65 -3.04 -3.98
CA TYR A 201 9.09 -3.83 -5.07
C TYR A 201 8.65 -2.98 -6.25
N HIS A 202 8.06 -1.80 -6.01
CA HIS A 202 7.67 -0.87 -7.05
C HIS A 202 8.88 -0.32 -7.82
N ILE A 203 9.93 0.07 -7.10
CA ILE A 203 11.20 0.52 -7.70
C ILE A 203 11.82 -0.61 -8.54
N ILE A 204 11.89 -1.83 -8.01
CA ILE A 204 12.39 -2.99 -8.75
C ILE A 204 11.54 -3.25 -9.99
N TYR A 205 10.21 -3.16 -9.87
CA TYR A 205 9.30 -3.33 -10.99
C TYR A 205 9.58 -2.29 -12.10
N MET A 206 9.75 -1.01 -11.73
CA MET A 206 10.11 0.06 -12.67
C MET A 206 11.49 -0.12 -13.32
N ILE A 207 12.50 -0.57 -12.56
CA ILE A 207 13.89 -0.66 -13.04
C ILE A 207 14.19 -1.97 -13.76
N VAL A 208 13.48 -3.06 -13.45
CA VAL A 208 13.77 -4.39 -13.99
C VAL A 208 12.71 -4.80 -15.00
N VAL A 209 11.44 -4.77 -14.61
CA VAL A 209 10.34 -5.29 -15.45
C VAL A 209 10.05 -4.34 -16.61
N TYR A 210 10.05 -3.04 -16.37
CA TYR A 210 9.78 -2.08 -17.45
C TYR A 210 10.84 -2.11 -18.58
N PRO A 211 12.16 -2.10 -18.30
CA PRO A 211 13.16 -2.22 -19.35
C PRO A 211 13.44 -3.66 -19.80
N ILE A 212 12.84 -4.70 -19.21
CA ILE A 212 13.03 -6.09 -19.70
C ILE A 212 12.61 -6.23 -21.16
N PHE A 213 11.62 -5.47 -21.60
CA PHE A 213 11.19 -5.43 -23.00
C PHE A 213 12.23 -4.75 -23.89
N PHE A 214 12.92 -3.72 -23.38
CA PHE A 214 14.05 -3.11 -24.07
C PHE A 214 15.23 -4.08 -24.17
N TYR A 215 15.55 -4.81 -23.10
CA TYR A 215 16.60 -5.83 -23.11
C TYR A 215 16.26 -7.00 -24.04
N GLY A 216 15.02 -7.50 -23.99
CA GLY A 216 14.53 -8.55 -24.88
C GLY A 216 14.60 -8.12 -26.35
N PHE A 217 14.24 -6.87 -26.64
CA PHE A 217 14.38 -6.30 -27.99
C PHE A 217 15.85 -6.27 -28.46
N LEU A 218 16.77 -5.80 -27.61
CA LEU A 218 18.19 -5.75 -27.94
C LEU A 218 18.76 -7.15 -28.17
N LEU A 219 18.36 -8.13 -27.35
CA LEU A 219 18.83 -9.51 -27.45
C LEU A 219 18.34 -10.18 -28.73
N LEU A 220 17.07 -10.02 -29.08
CA LEU A 220 16.52 -10.52 -30.36
C LEU A 220 17.18 -9.83 -31.56
N SER A 221 17.44 -8.52 -31.47
CA SER A 221 18.16 -7.77 -32.51
C SER A 221 19.60 -8.26 -32.69
N LEU A 222 20.29 -8.56 -31.59
CA LEU A 222 21.63 -9.14 -31.60
C LEU A 222 21.64 -10.54 -32.25
N LEU A 223 20.70 -11.40 -31.85
CA LEU A 223 20.57 -12.76 -32.40
C LEU A 223 20.30 -12.73 -33.91
N TYR A 224 19.41 -11.84 -34.36
CA TYR A 224 19.14 -11.66 -35.79
C TYR A 224 20.38 -11.18 -36.55
N TRP A 225 21.13 -10.22 -35.99
CA TRP A 225 22.37 -9.74 -36.59
C TRP A 225 23.45 -10.83 -36.69
N LEU A 226 23.63 -11.61 -35.62
CA LEU A 226 24.55 -12.76 -35.61
C LEU A 226 24.14 -13.81 -36.66
N GLY A 227 22.84 -14.08 -36.80
CA GLY A 227 22.32 -14.96 -37.83
C GLY A 227 22.66 -14.49 -39.25
N ILE A 228 22.49 -13.20 -39.54
CA ILE A 228 22.88 -12.63 -40.84
C ILE A 228 24.39 -12.79 -41.08
N GLN A 229 25.23 -12.52 -40.07
CA GLN A 229 26.68 -12.64 -40.21
C GLN A 229 27.11 -14.09 -40.42
N ALA A 230 26.51 -15.04 -39.70
CA ALA A 230 26.76 -16.47 -39.87
C ALA A 230 26.41 -16.93 -41.30
N VAL A 231 25.24 -16.54 -41.81
CA VAL A 231 24.83 -16.86 -43.20
C VAL A 231 25.78 -16.24 -44.23
N ARG A 232 26.23 -15.00 -44.00
CA ARG A 232 27.22 -14.34 -44.88
C ARG A 232 28.59 -15.02 -44.84
N TYR A 233 29.02 -15.45 -43.66
CA TYR A 233 30.29 -16.15 -43.49
C TYR A 233 30.30 -17.48 -44.24
N ILE A 234 29.26 -18.30 -44.08
CA ILE A 234 29.10 -19.57 -44.82
C ILE A 234 29.09 -19.33 -46.33
N ARG A 235 28.29 -18.35 -46.78
CA ARG A 235 28.17 -18.04 -48.21
C ARG A 235 29.47 -17.51 -48.83
N ASN A 236 30.31 -16.82 -48.06
CA ASN A 236 31.62 -16.36 -48.52
C ASN A 236 32.64 -17.49 -48.50
N ALA A 237 32.62 -18.37 -47.48
CA ALA A 237 33.48 -19.55 -47.41
C ALA A 237 33.24 -20.53 -48.57
N ASP A 238 31.97 -20.79 -48.94
CA ASP A 238 31.61 -21.59 -50.12
C ASP A 238 32.10 -20.96 -51.44
N ARG A 239 32.21 -19.63 -51.48
CA ARG A 239 32.65 -18.90 -52.66
C ARG A 239 34.17 -18.99 -52.86
N ASP A 240 34.93 -18.91 -51.76
CA ASP A 240 36.39 -19.04 -51.77
C ASP A 240 36.82 -20.49 -52.07
N GLN A 241 36.06 -21.48 -51.61
CA GLN A 241 36.32 -22.90 -51.90
C GLN A 241 36.10 -23.24 -53.39
N ASN A 242 35.11 -22.62 -54.04
CA ASN A 242 34.88 -22.75 -55.48
C ASN A 242 35.90 -22.01 -56.36
N GLN A 243 36.69 -21.09 -55.81
CA GLN A 243 37.79 -20.43 -56.53
C GLN A 243 39.10 -21.23 -56.49
N LEU A 244 39.29 -22.13 -55.51
CA LEU A 244 40.48 -22.98 -55.40
C LEU A 244 40.43 -24.26 -56.26
N ILE A 245 39.27 -24.57 -56.87
CA ILE A 245 39.05 -25.74 -57.74
C ILE A 245 39.07 -25.34 -59.24
N ARG A 246 39.43 -24.09 -59.56
CA ARG A 246 39.71 -23.61 -60.92
C ARG A 246 41.16 -23.19 -61.06
#